data_AF-A0A971W8S7-F1
#
_entry.id   AF-A0A971W8S7-F1
#
_cell.length_a   1.000
_cell.length_b   1.000
_cell.length_c   1.000
_cell.angle_alpha   90.00
_cell.angle_beta   90.00
_cell.angle_gamma   90.00
#
_symmetry.space_group_name_H-M   'P 1'
#
loop_
_entity.id
_entity.type
_entity.pdbx_description
1 polymer ?
#
loop_
_entity_poly.entity_id
_entity_poly.type
_entity_poly.pdbx_seq_one_letter_code
_entity_poly.pdbx_strand_id
1 'polypeptide(L)'
;MAFKNGFPKRFALIALILLLFVFPFCPAEAQEGPAGELGNWKYLVTGDNVYDLAVSDGHLWQGTSGGLFLRSLSAPQVYRHYHRLNSELGSNQVFAVAPDDKGGGLAGDGKRSFLPEFQWWMDSLP
;
A
#
# COMPACT_ATOMS: atom_id res chain seq x y z
N MET A 1 19.94 4.01 -71.85
CA MET A 1 20.37 5.30 -71.25
C MET A 1 20.36 5.10 -69.73
N ALA A 2 21.53 4.93 -69.11
CA ALA A 2 21.65 4.52 -67.71
C ALA A 2 21.80 5.75 -66.80
N PHE A 3 20.83 6.00 -65.92
CA PHE A 3 20.87 7.07 -64.93
C PHE A 3 21.80 6.66 -63.77
N LYS A 4 23.08 7.07 -63.85
CA LYS A 4 24.02 7.01 -62.73
C LYS A 4 23.98 8.33 -61.96
N ASN A 5 22.88 8.61 -61.28
CA ASN A 5 22.81 9.80 -60.42
C ASN A 5 22.79 9.33 -58.97
N GLY A 6 23.98 9.14 -58.41
CA GLY A 6 24.16 8.92 -56.98
C GLY A 6 23.55 10.10 -56.22
N PHE A 7 22.72 9.80 -55.23
CA PHE A 7 22.00 10.80 -54.45
C PHE A 7 22.99 11.83 -53.88
N PRO A 8 22.88 13.12 -54.24
CA PRO A 8 23.88 14.12 -53.87
C PRO A 8 23.99 14.24 -52.34
N LYS A 9 25.20 14.01 -51.79
CA LYS A 9 25.49 13.94 -50.33
C LYS A 9 24.92 15.11 -49.51
N ARG A 10 24.87 16.31 -50.10
CA ARG A 10 24.28 17.53 -49.52
C ARG A 10 22.78 17.42 -49.26
N PHE A 11 22.03 16.69 -50.10
CA PHE A 11 20.61 16.43 -49.88
C PHE A 11 20.38 15.34 -48.84
N ALA A 12 21.27 14.34 -48.76
CA ALA A 12 21.24 13.35 -47.68
C ALA A 12 21.50 13.98 -46.31
N LEU A 13 22.44 14.94 -46.23
CA LEU A 13 22.74 15.67 -45.01
C LEU A 13 21.57 16.57 -44.56
N ILE A 14 20.93 17.27 -45.50
CA ILE A 14 19.74 18.08 -45.20
C ILE A 14 18.58 17.20 -44.74
N ALA A 15 18.35 16.06 -45.41
CA ALA A 15 17.32 15.10 -45.01
C ALA A 15 17.58 14.54 -43.60
N LEU A 16 18.83 14.25 -43.24
CA LEU A 16 19.20 13.78 -41.90
C LEU A 16 18.96 14.84 -40.82
N ILE A 17 19.32 16.10 -41.08
CA ILE A 17 19.07 17.22 -40.16
C ILE A 17 17.58 17.43 -39.97
N LEU A 18 16.79 17.39 -41.04
CA LEU A 18 15.32 17.49 -40.95
C LEU A 18 14.71 16.34 -40.15
N LEU A 19 15.26 15.12 -40.29
CA LEU A 19 14.80 13.95 -39.53
C LEU A 19 15.06 14.11 -38.02
N LEU A 20 16.14 14.80 -37.63
CA LEU A 20 16.45 15.10 -36.23
C LEU A 20 15.55 16.20 -35.61
N PHE A 21 14.85 17.00 -36.42
CA PHE A 21 13.89 18.01 -35.95
C PHE A 21 12.43 17.51 -35.89
N VAL A 22 12.13 16.35 -36.50
CA VAL A 22 10.76 15.79 -36.55
C VAL A 22 10.50 14.78 -35.43
N PHE A 23 11.55 14.22 -34.83
CA PHE A 23 11.41 13.48 -33.58
C PHE A 23 11.56 14.44 -32.41
N PRO A 24 10.50 14.77 -31.66
CA PRO A 24 10.70 15.40 -30.37
C PRO A 24 11.57 14.42 -29.58
N PHE A 25 12.75 14.86 -29.17
CA PHE A 25 13.39 14.26 -28.01
C PHE A 25 12.33 14.30 -26.93
N CYS A 26 11.76 13.16 -26.58
CA CYS A 26 10.98 13.04 -25.37
C CYS A 26 12.05 13.02 -24.27
N PRO A 27 12.32 14.14 -23.57
CA PRO A 27 13.13 14.02 -22.37
C PRO A 27 12.44 12.97 -21.49
N ALA A 28 13.22 12.04 -20.94
CA ALA A 28 12.70 11.17 -19.90
C ALA A 28 12.40 12.07 -18.68
N GLU A 29 11.19 12.62 -18.63
CA GLU A 29 10.66 13.26 -17.44
C GLU A 29 10.41 12.15 -16.42
N ALA A 30 11.03 12.25 -15.25
CA ALA A 30 10.59 11.47 -14.12
C ALA A 30 9.08 11.74 -13.94
N GLN A 31 8.28 10.69 -13.77
CA GLN A 31 6.86 10.84 -13.48
C GLN A 31 6.70 11.45 -12.08
N GLU A 32 6.86 12.76 -11.97
CA GLU A 32 6.43 13.49 -10.79
C GLU A 32 4.93 13.68 -10.94
N GLY A 33 4.17 12.96 -10.11
CA GLY A 33 2.73 13.17 -9.99
C GLY A 33 2.42 14.66 -9.76
N PRO A 34 1.24 15.15 -10.16
CA PRO A 34 0.90 16.56 -10.09
C PRO A 34 1.23 17.15 -8.71
N ALA A 35 2.06 18.20 -8.71
CA ALA A 35 2.45 18.95 -7.51
C ALA A 35 1.19 19.58 -6.88
N GLY A 36 0.57 18.84 -5.96
CA GLY A 36 -0.69 19.23 -5.32
C GLY A 36 -1.58 18.05 -4.91
N GLU A 37 -1.39 16.88 -5.52
CA GLU A 37 -2.05 15.63 -5.11
C GLU A 37 -1.11 14.70 -4.35
N LEU A 38 -0.11 15.27 -3.66
CA LEU A 38 0.65 14.53 -2.65
C LEU A 38 -0.35 14.17 -1.56
N GLY A 39 -0.82 12.93 -1.59
CA GLY A 39 -2.04 12.46 -0.95
C GLY A 39 -2.28 12.98 0.46
N ASN A 40 -3.53 13.03 0.87
CA ASN A 40 -3.93 13.43 2.23
C ASN A 40 -3.34 12.44 3.26
N TRP A 41 -2.11 12.68 3.70
CA TRP A 41 -1.38 11.87 4.64
C TRP A 41 -2.05 11.98 6.00
N LYS A 42 -2.58 10.85 6.49
CA LYS A 42 -3.22 10.75 7.79
C LYS A 42 -2.47 9.78 8.67
N TYR A 43 -2.21 10.19 9.91
CA TYR A 43 -1.73 9.28 10.94
C TYR A 43 -2.90 8.39 11.38
N LEU A 44 -2.83 7.11 11.02
CA LEU A 44 -3.81 6.09 11.42
C LEU A 44 -3.33 5.24 12.61
N VAL A 45 -2.07 5.43 13.01
CA VAL A 45 -1.40 4.67 14.07
C VAL A 45 -1.90 5.14 15.45
N THR A 46 -2.03 4.23 16.41
CA THR A 46 -2.35 4.59 17.81
C THR A 46 -1.12 5.20 18.51
N GLY A 47 -1.32 5.87 19.65
CA GLY A 47 -0.23 6.44 20.45
C GLY A 47 0.64 5.42 21.19
N ASP A 48 0.40 4.13 20.96
CA ASP A 48 1.16 3.03 21.55
C ASP A 48 2.36 2.64 20.68
N ASN A 49 3.26 1.82 21.23
CA ASN A 49 4.32 1.21 20.42
C ASN A 49 3.69 0.19 19.47
N VAL A 50 3.73 0.48 18.17
CA VAL A 50 3.23 -0.41 17.12
C VAL A 50 4.35 -1.31 16.65
N TYR A 51 4.10 -2.61 16.70
CA TYR A 51 5.05 -3.66 16.33
C TYR A 51 4.81 -4.16 14.92
N ASP A 52 3.54 -4.27 14.50
CA ASP A 52 3.19 -4.79 13.18
C ASP A 52 1.87 -4.21 12.66
N LEU A 53 1.71 -4.21 11.33
CA LEU A 53 0.55 -3.69 10.62
C LEU A 53 0.14 -4.64 9.50
N ALA A 54 -1.16 -4.90 9.40
CA ALA A 54 -1.74 -5.65 8.29
C ALA A 54 -2.97 -4.94 7.73
N VAL A 55 -3.16 -5.02 6.41
CA VAL A 55 -4.34 -4.48 5.73
C VAL A 55 -5.13 -5.63 5.13
N SER A 56 -6.43 -5.68 5.43
CA SER A 56 -7.35 -6.66 4.86
C SER A 56 -8.77 -6.10 4.80
N ASP A 57 -9.49 -6.36 3.71
CA ASP A 57 -10.89 -5.98 3.52
C ASP A 57 -11.26 -4.55 3.93
N GLY A 58 -10.40 -3.59 3.57
CA GLY A 58 -10.62 -2.17 3.89
C GLY A 58 -10.40 -1.81 5.37
N HIS A 59 -9.79 -2.70 6.12
CA HIS A 59 -9.41 -2.50 7.51
C HIS A 59 -7.90 -2.52 7.70
N LEU A 60 -7.43 -1.73 8.65
CA LEU A 60 -6.06 -1.69 9.13
C LEU A 60 -6.01 -2.33 10.52
N TRP A 61 -5.30 -3.43 10.62
CA TRP A 61 -4.96 -4.10 11.86
C TRP A 61 -3.61 -3.61 12.37
N GLN A 62 -3.53 -3.35 13.68
CA GLN A 62 -2.32 -2.83 14.32
C GLN A 62 -2.02 -3.65 15.56
N GLY A 63 -0.90 -4.38 15.53
CA GLY A 63 -0.35 -5.07 16.69
C GLY A 63 0.50 -4.11 17.49
N THR A 64 0.17 -3.88 18.76
CA THR A 64 0.83 -2.88 19.60
C THR A 64 1.21 -3.45 20.97
N SER A 65 1.89 -2.63 21.79
CA SER A 65 2.10 -2.92 23.22
C SER A 65 0.81 -2.90 24.06
N GLY A 66 -0.24 -2.27 23.55
CA GLY A 66 -1.54 -2.10 24.21
C GLY A 66 -2.61 -3.10 23.77
N GLY A 67 -2.34 -3.91 22.75
CA GLY A 67 -3.25 -4.93 22.23
C GLY A 67 -3.32 -4.92 20.71
N LEU A 68 -4.43 -5.42 20.16
CA LEU A 68 -4.74 -5.39 18.74
C LEU A 68 -5.78 -4.29 18.47
N PHE A 69 -5.45 -3.36 17.59
CA PHE A 69 -6.37 -2.31 17.16
C PHE A 69 -6.85 -2.56 15.73
N LEU A 70 -8.15 -2.35 15.52
CA LEU A 70 -8.78 -2.43 14.21
C LEU A 70 -9.32 -1.06 13.83
N ARG A 71 -8.92 -0.55 12.67
CA ARG A 71 -9.45 0.69 12.07
C ARG A 71 -10.04 0.42 10.70
N SER A 72 -11.05 1.20 10.33
CA SER A 72 -11.50 1.27 8.93
C SER A 72 -10.60 2.23 8.14
N LEU A 73 -10.22 1.85 6.92
CA LEU A 73 -9.48 2.70 5.99
C LEU A 73 -10.38 3.76 5.33
N SER A 74 -11.67 3.47 5.17
CA SER A 74 -12.65 4.41 4.59
C SER A 74 -13.13 5.43 5.63
N ALA A 75 -13.20 5.04 6.90
CA ALA A 75 -13.54 5.91 8.01
C ALA A 75 -12.48 5.76 9.12
N PRO A 76 -11.50 6.69 9.25
CA PRO A 76 -10.29 6.52 10.08
C PRO A 76 -10.52 6.51 11.60
N GLN A 77 -11.75 6.29 12.07
CA GLN A 77 -12.04 6.08 13.47
C GLN A 77 -11.58 4.67 13.91
N VAL A 78 -11.13 4.55 15.16
CA VAL A 78 -10.83 3.25 15.75
C VAL A 78 -12.13 2.49 15.88
N TYR A 79 -12.24 1.38 15.18
CA TYR A 79 -13.44 0.55 15.17
C TYR A 79 -13.45 -0.38 16.37
N ARG A 80 -12.28 -0.89 16.79
CA ARG A 80 -12.18 -1.83 17.91
C ARG A 80 -10.78 -1.90 18.51
N HIS A 81 -10.73 -2.24 19.80
CA HIS A 81 -9.50 -2.53 20.54
C HIS A 81 -9.66 -3.82 21.34
N TYR A 82 -8.79 -4.79 21.07
CA TYR A 82 -8.71 -6.05 21.79
C TYR A 82 -7.45 -6.08 22.67
N HIS A 83 -7.62 -6.45 23.93
CA HIS A 83 -6.56 -6.62 24.92
C HIS A 83 -6.88 -7.83 25.81
N ARG A 84 -5.94 -8.27 26.64
CA ARG A 84 -6.05 -9.52 27.42
C ARG A 84 -7.25 -9.59 28.39
N LEU A 85 -7.90 -8.46 28.67
CA LEU A 85 -9.01 -8.37 29.63
C LEU A 85 -10.38 -8.40 28.95
N ASN A 86 -10.44 -8.19 27.64
CA ASN A 86 -11.69 -8.16 26.88
C ASN A 86 -11.68 -9.15 25.69
N SER A 87 -10.65 -10.00 25.59
CA SER A 87 -10.47 -10.95 24.50
C SER A 87 -9.63 -12.12 24.98
N GLU A 88 -9.51 -13.15 24.13
CA GLU A 88 -8.70 -14.34 24.40
C GLU A 88 -7.19 -14.14 24.19
N LEU A 89 -6.75 -12.91 23.92
CA LEU A 89 -5.33 -12.56 23.86
C LEU A 89 -4.63 -12.95 25.17
N GLY A 90 -3.56 -13.73 25.08
CA GLY A 90 -2.76 -14.15 26.24
C GLY A 90 -1.89 -13.02 26.81
N SER A 91 -1.69 -11.95 26.03
CA SER A 91 -0.91 -10.77 26.36
C SER A 91 -1.44 -9.54 25.63
N ASN A 92 -1.16 -8.35 26.16
CA ASN A 92 -1.40 -7.09 25.45
C ASN A 92 -0.31 -6.80 24.40
N GLN A 93 0.82 -7.50 24.45
CA GLN A 93 1.90 -7.31 23.49
C GLN A 93 1.63 -8.14 22.23
N VAL A 94 1.12 -7.50 21.18
CA VAL A 94 0.83 -8.14 19.90
C VAL A 94 1.95 -7.83 18.92
N PHE A 95 2.84 -8.80 18.72
CA PHE A 95 4.08 -8.62 17.96
C PHE A 95 3.93 -8.84 16.46
N ALA A 96 2.94 -9.63 16.05
CA ALA A 96 2.70 -9.97 14.66
C ALA A 96 1.22 -9.95 14.36
N VAL A 97 0.85 -9.46 13.18
CA VAL A 97 -0.50 -9.51 12.67
C VAL A 97 -0.48 -9.97 11.22
N ALA A 98 -1.18 -11.05 10.91
CA ALA A 98 -1.31 -11.56 9.55
C ALA A 98 -2.80 -11.56 9.15
N PRO A 99 -3.15 -11.07 7.96
CA PRO A 99 -4.52 -11.20 7.47
C PRO A 99 -4.84 -12.67 7.15
N ASP A 100 -6.04 -13.12 7.51
CA ASP A 100 -6.60 -14.42 7.11
C ASP A 100 -7.28 -14.31 5.74
N ASP A 101 -7.39 -15.44 5.03
CA ASP A 101 -8.00 -15.57 3.71
C ASP A 101 -9.50 -15.16 3.70
N LYS A 102 -10.11 -15.03 4.88
CA LYS A 102 -11.50 -14.59 5.08
C LYS A 102 -11.65 -13.12 5.50
N GLY A 103 -10.57 -12.33 5.45
CA GLY A 103 -10.60 -10.95 5.94
C GLY A 103 -10.27 -10.78 7.42
N GLY A 104 -10.04 -11.90 8.10
CA GLY A 104 -9.65 -11.98 9.50
C GLY A 104 -8.24 -11.46 9.77
N GLY A 105 -7.86 -11.32 11.03
CA GLY A 105 -6.53 -10.86 11.43
C GLY A 105 -5.92 -11.75 12.50
N LEU A 106 -5.08 -12.71 12.11
CA LEU A 106 -4.29 -13.53 13.03
C LEU A 106 -3.34 -12.64 13.84
N ALA A 107 -3.62 -12.45 15.12
CA ALA A 107 -2.73 -11.73 16.03
C ALA A 107 -1.87 -12.72 16.84
N GLY A 108 -0.55 -12.61 16.70
CA GLY A 108 0.43 -13.37 17.47
C GLY A 108 0.99 -12.53 18.60
N ASP A 109 0.75 -12.93 19.85
CA ASP A 109 1.27 -12.26 21.05
C ASP A 109 2.57 -12.92 21.60
N GLY A 110 3.15 -13.81 20.79
CA GLY A 110 4.30 -14.65 21.15
C GLY A 110 3.94 -15.89 22.01
N LYS A 111 2.69 -16.04 22.45
CA LYS A 111 2.21 -17.19 23.26
C LYS A 111 1.06 -17.93 22.61
N ARG A 112 0.17 -17.22 21.90
CA ARG A 112 -1.02 -17.76 21.22
C ARG A 112 -1.30 -16.97 19.94
N SER A 113 -1.99 -17.63 19.01
CA SER A 113 -2.65 -17.01 17.86
C SER A 113 -4.08 -16.67 18.22
N PHE A 114 -4.50 -15.43 18.00
CA PHE A 114 -5.87 -14.95 18.20
C PHE A 114 -6.53 -14.65 16.85
N LEU A 115 -7.77 -15.12 16.67
CA LEU A 115 -8.62 -14.87 15.51
C LEU A 115 -9.81 -13.98 15.92
N PRO A 116 -9.74 -12.66 15.69
CA PRO A 116 -10.77 -11.70 16.05
C PRO A 116 -12.12 -11.99 15.36
N GLU A 117 -12.09 -12.53 14.13
CA GLU A 117 -13.27 -13.00 13.41
C GLU A 117 -13.83 -14.34 13.91
N PHE A 118 -13.25 -14.94 14.94
CA PHE A 118 -13.97 -15.99 15.69
C PHE A 118 -14.77 -15.37 16.83
N GLN A 119 -14.18 -14.39 17.53
CA GLN A 119 -14.85 -13.64 18.60
C GLN A 119 -16.08 -12.88 18.09
N TRP A 120 -16.03 -12.28 16.89
CA TRP A 120 -17.17 -11.54 16.30
C TRP A 120 -18.46 -12.38 16.18
N TRP A 121 -18.31 -13.69 16.00
CA TRP A 121 -19.36 -14.62 15.63
C TRP A 121 -19.97 -15.11 16.92
N MET A 122 -19.11 -15.46 17.89
CA MET A 122 -19.52 -15.75 19.26
C MET A 122 -20.30 -14.59 19.89
N ASP A 123 -19.84 -13.35 19.71
CA ASP A 123 -20.53 -12.14 20.22
C ASP A 123 -21.86 -11.86 19.49
N SER A 124 -22.07 -12.45 18.31
CA SER A 124 -23.29 -12.29 17.49
C SER A 124 -24.34 -13.39 17.72
N LEU A 125 -24.00 -14.43 18.50
CA LEU A 125 -24.95 -15.48 18.85
C LEU A 125 -25.93 -14.99 19.94
N PRO A 126 -27.22 -15.32 19.84
CA PRO A 126 -28.24 -14.94 20.82
C PRO A 126 -28.11 -15.66 22.17
#